data_AF-A0A0C3D6X4-F1
#
_entry.id   AF-A0A0C3D6X4-F1
#
_cell.length_a   1.000
_cell.length_b   1.000
_cell.length_c   1.000
_cell.angle_alpha   90.00
_cell.angle_beta   90.00
_cell.angle_gamma   90.00
#
_symmetry.space_group_name_H-M   'P 1'
#
loop_
_entity.id
_entity.type
_entity.pdbx_description
1 polymer ?
#
loop_
_entity_poly.entity_id
_entity_poly.type
_entity_poly.pdbx_seq_one_letter_code
_entity_poly.pdbx_strand_id
1 'polypeptide(L)' 'DGILHCEIVEGLFCTETFTSFIKGLLDNMRPFPAPNSMIVMDNCQIHKHPSIQNLIEAR' A
#
# COMPACT_ATOMS: atom_id res chain seq x y z
N ASP A 1 -4.83 16.44 5.09
CA ASP A 1 -3.71 16.10 5.99
C ASP A 1 -4.20 15.23 7.11
N GLY A 2 -3.57 14.07 7.31
CA GLY A 2 -3.98 13.08 8.28
C GLY A 2 -3.74 11.65 7.80
N ILE A 3 -4.40 10.71 8.47
CA ILE A 3 -4.36 9.29 8.13
C ILE A 3 -5.28 9.05 6.91
N LEU A 4 -4.73 8.49 5.83
CA LEU A 4 -5.50 8.17 4.62
C LEU A 4 -6.17 6.79 4.71
N HIS A 5 -5.46 5.81 5.27
CA HIS A 5 -5.92 4.43 5.44
C HIS A 5 -5.22 3.81 6.66
N CYS A 6 -5.93 2.99 7.43
CA CYS A 6 -5.39 2.31 8.61
C CYS A 6 -6.09 0.97 8.80
N GLU A 7 -5.31 -0.09 9.03
CA GLU A 7 -5.81 -1.42 9.34
C GLU A 7 -5.14 -1.92 10.64
N ILE A 8 -5.95 -2.52 11.52
CA ILE A 8 -5.47 -3.19 12.72
C ILE A 8 -5.61 -4.69 12.46
N VAL A 9 -4.49 -5.39 12.47
CA VAL A 9 -4.41 -6.83 12.21
C VAL A 9 -3.95 -7.53 13.48
N GLU A 10 -4.70 -8.55 13.91
CA GLU A 10 -4.29 -9.42 15.01
C GLU A 10 -3.23 -10.41 14.50
N GLY A 11 -2.10 -10.48 15.21
CA GLY A 11 -1.00 -11.39 14.87
C GLY A 11 0.03 -10.79 13.89
N LEU A 12 0.56 -11.63 13.00
CA LEU A 12 1.63 -11.24 12.07
C LEU A 12 1.09 -10.50 10.86
N PHE A 13 1.84 -9.50 10.41
CA PHE A 13 1.58 -8.78 9.18
C PHE A 13 2.50 -9.30 8.08
N CYS A 14 1.99 -10.21 7.27
CA CYS A 14 2.73 -10.89 6.20
C CYS A 14 2.45 -10.27 4.83
N THR A 15 3.05 -10.82 3.78
CA THR A 15 2.84 -10.37 2.39
C THR A 15 1.37 -10.35 1.99
N GLU A 16 0.57 -11.33 2.42
CA GLU A 16 -0.84 -11.43 2.05
C GLU A 16 -1.67 -10.32 2.71
N THR A 17 -1.52 -10.13 4.02
CA THR A 17 -2.21 -9.05 4.75
C THR A 17 -1.76 -7.68 4.27
N PHE A 18 -0.48 -7.51 3.95
CA PHE A 18 0.05 -6.27 3.38
C PHE A 18 -0.50 -6.00 1.97
N THR A 19 -0.66 -7.04 1.14
CA THR A 19 -1.27 -6.91 -0.19
C THR A 19 -2.70 -6.40 -0.10
N SER A 20 -3.49 -6.91 0.86
CA SER A 20 -4.85 -6.41 1.12
C SER A 20 -4.84 -4.95 1.57
N PHE A 21 -3.94 -4.59 2.48
CA PHE A 21 -3.76 -3.21 2.91
C PHE A 21 -3.45 -2.26 1.75
N ILE A 22 -2.54 -2.64 0.85
CA ILE A 22 -2.20 -1.81 -0.32
C ILE A 22 -3.41 -1.61 -1.24
N LYS A 23 -4.25 -2.62 -1.47
CA LYS A 23 -5.48 -2.45 -2.26
C LYS A 23 -6.40 -1.39 -1.65
N GLY A 24 -6.63 -1.46 -0.33
CA GLY A 24 -7.45 -0.46 0.37
C GLY A 24 -6.83 0.94 0.37
N LEU A 25 -5.51 1.04 0.54
CA LEU A 25 -4.79 2.32 0.45
C LEU A 25 -4.96 2.94 -0.94
N LEU A 26 -4.75 2.13 -2.00
CA LEU A 26 -4.83 2.58 -3.37
C LEU A 26 -6.19 3.21 -3.66
N ASP A 27 -7.30 2.64 -3.15
CA ASP A 27 -8.66 3.19 -3.30
C ASP A 27 -8.83 4.64 -2.85
N ASN A 28 -7.96 5.10 -1.95
CA ASN A 28 -7.96 6.44 -1.40
C ASN A 28 -6.89 7.36 -2.04
N MET A 29 -6.03 6.84 -2.92
CA MET A 29 -4.99 7.57 -3.62
C MET A 29 -5.49 8.20 -4.93
N ARG A 30 -4.78 9.25 -5.37
CA ARG A 30 -5.03 9.91 -6.66
C ARG A 30 -3.96 9.53 -7.67
N PRO A 31 -4.26 9.57 -8.98
CA PRO A 31 -3.25 9.33 -10.02
C PRO A 31 -2.09 10.32 -9.93
N PHE A 32 -0.88 9.85 -10.22
CA PHE A 32 0.29 10.72 -10.28
C PHE A 32 0.16 11.74 -11.44
N PRO A 33 0.52 13.03 -11.25
CA PRO A 33 1.22 13.66 -10.11
C PRO A 33 0.30 14.41 -9.13
N ALA A 34 -0.97 14.03 -9.00
CA ALA A 34 -1.89 14.70 -8.08
C ALA A 34 -1.45 14.54 -6.61
N PRO A 35 -1.97 15.35 -5.67
CA PRO A 35 -1.71 15.13 -4.24
C PRO A 35 -2.12 13.71 -3.81
N ASN A 36 -1.35 13.10 -2.89
CA ASN A 36 -1.53 11.72 -2.41
C ASN A 36 -1.39 10.65 -3.51
N SER A 37 -0.44 10.82 -4.43
CA SER A 37 -0.16 9.88 -5.52
C SER A 37 1.16 9.12 -5.40
N MET A 38 1.91 9.31 -4.32
CA MET A 38 3.21 8.67 -4.11
C MET A 38 3.17 7.84 -2.83
N ILE A 39 3.70 6.62 -2.92
CA ILE A 39 3.89 5.71 -1.80
C ILE A 39 5.36 5.72 -1.41
N VAL A 40 5.65 5.98 -0.14
CA VAL A 40 6.99 5.88 0.43
C VAL A 40 6.93 4.88 1.57
N MET A 41 7.77 3.84 1.50
CA MET A 41 7.82 2.73 2.46
C MET A 41 9.27 2.47 2.87
N ASP A 42 9.46 1.82 4.02
CA ASP A 42 10.76 1.29 4.38
C ASP A 42 11.13 0.05 3.52
N ASN A 43 12.37 -0.40 3.65
CA ASN A 43 12.95 -1.45 2.81
C ASN A 43 12.61 -2.88 3.28
N CYS A 44 11.45 -3.09 3.88
CA CYS A 44 11.04 -4.40 4.41
C CYS A 44 10.91 -5.44 3.27
N GLN A 45 11.23 -6.71 3.56
CA GLN A 45 11.21 -7.78 2.55
C GLN A 45 9.83 -7.98 1.93
N ILE A 46 8.77 -7.93 2.72
CA ILE A 46 7.39 -8.15 2.24
C ILE A 46 6.90 -7.03 1.30
N HIS A 47 7.48 -5.82 1.37
CA HIS A 47 7.14 -4.70 0.49
C HIS A 47 7.63 -4.89 -0.94
N LYS A 48 8.64 -5.77 -1.13
CA LYS A 48 9.28 -6.04 -2.43
C LYS A 48 8.59 -7.16 -3.21
N HIS A 49 7.50 -7.72 -2.69
CA HIS A 49 6.82 -8.80 -3.36
C HIS A 49 6.26 -8.30 -4.71
N PRO A 50 6.45 -9.02 -5.83
CA PRO A 50 6.05 -8.54 -7.16
C PRO A 50 4.57 -8.15 -7.28
N SER A 51 3.68 -8.80 -6.51
CA SER A 51 2.26 -8.44 -6.50
C SER A 51 2.00 -7.00 -6.02
N ILE A 52 2.83 -6.49 -5.09
CA ILE A 52 2.68 -5.12 -4.57
C ILE A 52 3.03 -4.12 -5.68
N GLN A 53 4.15 -4.34 -6.36
CA GLN A 53 4.56 -3.50 -7.49
C GLN A 53 3.51 -3.49 -8.60
N ASN A 54 3.03 -4.68 -9.01
CA ASN A 54 2.01 -4.80 -10.04
C ASN A 54 0.70 -4.08 -9.67
N LEU A 55 0.30 -4.09 -8.39
CA LEU A 55 -0.90 -3.38 -7.93
C LEU A 55 -0.74 -1.86 -8.02
N ILE A 56 0.44 -1.34 -7.65
CA ILE A 56 0.73 0.10 -7.67
C ILE A 56 0.82 0.62 -9.11
N GLU A 57 1.50 -0.12 -9.99
CA GLU A 57 1.69 0.29 -11.39
C GLU A 57 0.43 0.17 -12.26
N ALA A 58 -0.52 -0.69 -11.87
CA ALA A 58 -1.78 -0.85 -12.58
C ALA A 58 -2.81 0.27 -12.33
N ARG A 59 -2.49 1.24 -11.47
CA ARG A 59 -3.41 2.30 -11.04
C ARG A 59 -2.91 3.69 -11.45
#